data_AF-A0A507ZLH1-F1
#
_entry.id   AF-A0A507ZLH1-F1
#
_cell.length_a   1.000
_cell.length_b   1.000
_cell.length_c   1.000
_cell.angle_alpha   90.00
_cell.angle_beta   90.00
_cell.angle_gamma   90.00
#
_symmetry.space_group_name_H-M   'P 1'
#
loop_
_entity.id
_entity.type
_entity.pdbx_description
1 polymer ?
#
loop_
_entity_poly.entity_id
_entity_poly.type
_entity_poly.pdbx_seq_one_letter_code
_entity_poly.pdbx_strand_id
1 'polypeptide(L)'
;MKNIKIEIKWAIIFSIVGLLWMLLEKLSGLHSTYIDYHLYLTNLFAIPAIIMMVMALKDKKKNFYNGKMNYKQGLVSGIILSIIIALLSPLTQWITSYVITPEYFPNVIKRSVELGYYSNTEEAQANFNYKNYAIQSAVGALIMGVVTTAIAMIFIRTKSK
;
A
#
# COMPACT_ATOMS: atom_id res chain seq x y z
N MET A 1 17.77 -4.30 -22.57
CA MET A 1 16.36 -3.94 -22.28
C MET A 1 16.10 -4.16 -20.79
N LYS A 2 15.66 -3.13 -20.04
CA LYS A 2 15.37 -3.23 -18.60
C LYS A 2 14.18 -4.18 -18.42
N ASN A 3 14.42 -5.41 -18.01
CA ASN A 3 13.37 -6.40 -17.80
C ASN A 3 12.63 -6.08 -16.50
N ILE A 4 11.46 -5.41 -16.59
CA ILE A 4 10.61 -5.04 -15.44
C ILE A 4 9.61 -6.15 -15.05
N LYS A 5 9.72 -7.36 -15.61
CA LYS A 5 8.79 -8.47 -15.35
C LYS A 5 8.72 -8.84 -13.86
N ILE A 6 9.84 -8.75 -13.15
CA ILE A 6 9.89 -9.05 -11.71
C ILE A 6 9.08 -7.98 -10.94
N GLU A 7 9.29 -6.70 -11.24
CA GLU A 7 8.56 -5.60 -10.63
C GLU A 7 7.05 -5.69 -10.89
N ILE A 8 6.64 -6.00 -12.13
CA ILE A 8 5.21 -6.20 -12.47
C ILE A 8 4.62 -7.37 -11.68
N LYS A 9 5.31 -8.52 -11.65
CA LYS A 9 4.87 -9.69 -10.89
C LYS A 9 4.64 -9.34 -9.42
N TRP A 10 5.61 -8.67 -8.80
CA TRP A 10 5.53 -8.30 -7.38
C TRP A 10 4.49 -7.22 -7.11
N ALA A 11 4.29 -6.26 -8.02
CA ALA A 11 3.23 -5.28 -7.89
C ALA A 11 1.84 -5.94 -7.89
N ILE A 12 1.61 -6.92 -8.76
CA ILE A 12 0.34 -7.67 -8.80
C ILE A 12 0.13 -8.44 -7.49
N ILE A 13 1.15 -9.15 -6.99
CA ILE A 13 1.03 -9.88 -5.73
C ILE A 13 0.81 -8.90 -4.56
N PHE A 14 1.51 -7.76 -4.54
CA PHE A 14 1.31 -6.71 -3.55
C PHE A 14 -0.13 -6.20 -3.54
N SER A 15 -0.70 -5.92 -4.72
CA SER A 15 -2.09 -5.49 -4.87
C SER A 15 -3.08 -6.54 -4.37
N ILE A 16 -2.85 -7.83 -4.66
CA ILE A 16 -3.69 -8.92 -4.14
C ILE A 16 -3.61 -8.99 -2.61
N VAL A 17 -2.40 -8.93 -2.03
CA VAL A 17 -2.21 -8.93 -0.58
C VAL A 17 -2.90 -7.72 0.08
N GLY A 18 -2.86 -6.55 -0.57
CA GLY A 18 -3.60 -5.37 -0.14
C GLY A 18 -5.11 -5.60 -0.11
N LEU A 19 -5.68 -6.19 -1.17
CA LEU A 19 -7.12 -6.51 -1.21
C LEU A 19 -7.50 -7.56 -0.16
N LEU A 20 -6.67 -8.58 0.07
CA LEU A 20 -6.88 -9.57 1.11
C LEU A 20 -6.85 -8.92 2.51
N TRP A 21 -5.97 -7.94 2.73
CA TRP A 21 -5.93 -7.18 3.97
C TRP A 21 -7.21 -6.36 4.17
N MET A 22 -7.70 -5.67 3.13
CA MET A 22 -8.96 -4.93 3.20
C MET A 22 -10.15 -5.84 3.51
N LEU A 23 -10.17 -7.05 2.94
CA LEU A 23 -11.17 -8.05 3.28
C LEU A 23 -11.07 -8.50 4.74
N LEU A 24 -9.85 -8.72 5.24
CA LEU A 24 -9.61 -9.06 6.65
C LEU A 24 -10.14 -7.97 7.59
N GLU A 25 -9.83 -6.70 7.31
CA GLU A 25 -10.31 -5.56 8.11
C GLU A 25 -11.84 -5.49 8.15
N LYS A 26 -12.49 -5.71 7.00
CA LYS A 26 -13.95 -5.78 6.94
C LYS A 26 -14.48 -6.92 7.81
N LEU A 27 -13.94 -8.13 7.64
CA LEU A 27 -14.40 -9.31 8.36
C LEU A 27 -14.18 -9.21 9.87
N SER A 28 -13.13 -8.50 10.30
CA SER A 28 -12.91 -8.20 11.72
C SER A 28 -13.79 -7.07 12.26
N GLY A 29 -14.63 -6.45 11.42
CA GLY A 29 -15.54 -5.38 11.80
C GLY A 29 -14.90 -3.98 11.85
N LEU A 30 -13.67 -3.81 11.38
CA LEU A 30 -12.98 -2.50 11.41
C LEU A 30 -13.60 -1.49 10.45
N HIS A 31 -14.36 -1.94 9.45
CA HIS A 31 -15.11 -1.04 8.57
C HIS A 31 -16.54 -0.76 9.03
N SER A 32 -16.93 -1.30 10.20
CA SER A 32 -18.28 -1.19 10.76
C SER A 32 -18.25 -1.05 12.29
N THR A 33 -18.42 -2.14 13.04
CA THR A 33 -18.60 -2.15 14.51
C THR A 33 -17.42 -1.53 15.26
N TYR A 34 -16.19 -1.72 14.77
CA TYR A 34 -14.95 -1.31 15.42
C TYR A 34 -14.24 -0.19 14.66
N ILE A 35 -15.00 0.67 14.00
CA ILE A 35 -14.45 1.72 13.13
C ILE A 35 -13.57 2.73 13.88
N ASP A 36 -13.81 2.93 15.18
CA ASP A 36 -12.96 3.79 16.03
C ASP A 36 -11.52 3.26 16.13
N TYR A 37 -11.34 1.94 16.03
CA TYR A 37 -10.03 1.29 16.07
C TYR A 37 -9.36 1.22 14.69
N HIS A 38 -10.11 1.45 13.60
CA HIS A 38 -9.61 1.34 12.23
C HIS A 38 -8.38 2.22 12.00
N LEU A 39 -8.42 3.48 12.46
CA LEU A 39 -7.32 4.45 12.31
C LEU A 39 -5.98 3.93 12.85
N TYR A 40 -6.01 3.10 13.89
CA TYR A 40 -4.81 2.55 14.51
C TYR A 40 -4.41 1.21 13.88
N LEU A 41 -5.38 0.32 13.66
CA LEU A 41 -5.13 -1.06 13.27
C LEU A 41 -4.83 -1.23 11.79
N THR A 42 -5.34 -0.34 10.91
CA THR A 42 -5.05 -0.44 9.47
C THR A 42 -3.56 -0.25 9.14
N ASN A 43 -2.83 0.52 9.97
CA ASN A 43 -1.39 0.74 9.81
C ASN A 43 -0.57 -0.55 9.96
N LEU A 44 -1.12 -1.61 10.56
CA LEU A 44 -0.47 -2.92 10.64
C LEU A 44 -0.23 -3.53 9.25
N PHE A 45 -0.93 -3.07 8.20
CA PHE A 45 -0.64 -3.42 6.81
C PHE A 45 0.80 -3.09 6.39
N ALA A 46 1.47 -2.16 7.07
CA ALA A 46 2.88 -1.87 6.83
C ALA A 46 3.76 -3.13 6.93
N ILE A 47 3.40 -4.08 7.81
CA ILE A 47 4.16 -5.33 8.01
C ILE A 47 4.16 -6.19 6.73
N PRO A 48 3.01 -6.66 6.20
CA PRO A 48 3.01 -7.40 4.93
C PRO A 48 3.54 -6.55 3.78
N ALA A 49 3.26 -5.24 3.73
CA ALA A 49 3.78 -4.37 2.67
C ALA A 49 5.32 -4.36 2.61
N ILE A 50 6.00 -4.21 3.76
CA ILE A 50 7.46 -4.24 3.86
C ILE A 50 8.00 -5.61 3.46
N ILE A 51 7.37 -6.70 3.92
CA ILE A 51 7.77 -8.06 3.54
C ILE A 51 7.73 -8.21 2.01
N MET A 52 6.66 -7.78 1.36
CA MET A 52 6.50 -7.85 -0.09
C MET A 52 7.58 -7.02 -0.83
N MET A 53 7.87 -5.80 -0.37
CA MET A 53 8.94 -4.97 -0.94
C MET A 53 10.32 -5.64 -0.80
N VAL A 54 10.63 -6.19 0.37
CA VAL A 54 11.89 -6.89 0.64
C VAL A 54 12.01 -8.15 -0.22
N MET A 55 10.94 -8.94 -0.34
CA MET A 55 10.93 -10.14 -1.17
C MET A 55 11.11 -9.80 -2.65
N ALA A 56 10.48 -8.73 -3.14
CA ALA A 56 10.65 -8.26 -4.51
C ALA A 56 12.10 -7.88 -4.83
N LEU A 57 12.75 -7.13 -3.93
CA LEU A 57 14.16 -6.73 -4.08
C LEU A 57 15.11 -7.94 -4.00
N LYS A 58 14.84 -8.90 -3.10
CA LYS A 58 15.62 -10.15 -3.01
C LYS A 58 15.46 -11.00 -4.27
N ASP A 59 14.25 -11.09 -4.82
CA ASP A 59 13.96 -11.78 -6.06
C ASP A 59 14.72 -11.14 -7.23
N LYS A 60 14.65 -9.81 -7.34
CA LYS A 60 15.42 -9.04 -8.34
C LYS A 60 16.92 -9.29 -8.22
N LYS A 61 17.46 -9.25 -7.00
CA LYS A 61 18.88 -9.53 -6.73
C LYS A 61 19.26 -10.92 -7.24
N LYS A 62 18.49 -11.94 -6.88
CA LYS A 62 18.78 -13.34 -7.23
C LYS A 62 18.66 -13.59 -8.73
N ASN A 63 17.53 -13.23 -9.32
CA ASN A 63 17.13 -13.70 -10.65
C ASN A 63 17.45 -12.74 -11.79
N PHE A 64 17.74 -11.47 -11.52
CA PHE A 64 18.14 -10.50 -12.55
C PHE A 64 19.60 -10.06 -12.40
N TYR A 65 20.07 -9.87 -11.17
CA TYR A 65 21.45 -9.44 -10.90
C TYR A 65 22.39 -10.58 -10.48
N ASN A 66 22.00 -11.85 -10.66
CA ASN A 66 22.82 -13.03 -10.35
C ASN A 66 23.42 -13.00 -8.93
N GLY A 67 22.62 -12.58 -7.95
CA GLY A 67 23.02 -12.43 -6.56
C GLY A 67 23.89 -11.20 -6.26
N LYS A 68 24.31 -10.43 -7.26
CA LYS A 68 25.19 -9.26 -7.12
C LYS A 68 24.48 -7.96 -7.47
N MET A 69 23.72 -7.43 -6.52
CA MET A 69 23.01 -6.16 -6.66
C MET A 69 23.66 -5.06 -5.82
N ASN A 70 23.95 -3.91 -6.43
CA ASN A 70 24.42 -2.72 -5.73
C ASN A 70 23.25 -1.84 -5.23
N TYR A 71 23.56 -0.84 -4.40
CA TYR A 71 22.55 0.03 -3.79
C TYR A 71 21.70 0.79 -4.82
N LYS A 72 22.35 1.41 -5.83
CA LYS A 72 21.66 2.18 -6.88
C LYS A 72 20.73 1.30 -7.73
N GLN A 73 21.17 0.10 -8.08
CA GLN A 73 20.37 -0.87 -8.84
C GLN A 73 19.10 -1.27 -8.08
N GLY A 74 19.21 -1.56 -6.79
CA GLY A 74 18.05 -1.91 -5.97
C GLY A 74 17.13 -0.71 -5.71
N LEU A 75 17.68 0.49 -5.51
CA LEU A 75 16.86 1.71 -5.44
C LEU A 75 16.03 1.90 -6.71
N VAL A 76 16.64 1.81 -7.90
CA VAL A 76 15.92 1.95 -9.17
C VAL A 76 14.84 0.88 -9.31
N SER A 77 15.13 -0.37 -8.95
CA SER A 77 14.14 -1.45 -9.00
C SER A 77 12.97 -1.20 -8.04
N GLY A 78 13.23 -0.79 -6.80
CA GLY A 78 12.17 -0.49 -5.84
C GLY A 78 11.35 0.75 -6.20
N ILE A 79 11.96 1.76 -6.82
CA ILE A 79 11.21 2.92 -7.36
C ILE A 79 10.29 2.48 -8.49
N ILE A 80 10.78 1.68 -9.45
CA ILE A 80 9.94 1.16 -10.54
C ILE A 80 8.79 0.33 -9.99
N LEU A 81 9.05 -0.55 -9.02
CA LEU A 81 8.02 -1.33 -8.32
C LEU A 81 6.98 -0.41 -7.67
N SER A 82 7.43 0.63 -6.94
CA SER A 82 6.55 1.58 -6.25
C SER A 82 5.66 2.36 -7.23
N ILE A 83 6.19 2.74 -8.39
CA ILE A 83 5.41 3.38 -9.45
C ILE A 83 4.32 2.44 -9.97
N ILE A 84 4.64 1.16 -10.23
CA ILE A 84 3.64 0.20 -10.73
C ILE A 84 2.55 -0.04 -9.68
N ILE A 85 2.91 -0.16 -8.40
CA ILE A 85 1.94 -0.29 -7.30
C ILE A 85 1.06 0.98 -7.23
N ALA A 86 1.65 2.16 -7.31
CA ALA A 86 0.90 3.42 -7.30
C ALA A 86 -0.08 3.51 -8.47
N LEU A 87 0.30 3.05 -9.66
CA LEU A 87 -0.58 2.98 -10.83
C LEU A 87 -1.74 1.98 -10.68
N LEU A 88 -1.51 0.87 -9.96
CA LEU A 88 -2.57 -0.10 -9.65
C LEU A 88 -3.47 0.36 -8.49
N SER A 89 -3.00 1.30 -7.66
CA SER A 89 -3.68 1.67 -6.44
C SER A 89 -5.10 2.25 -6.61
N PRO A 90 -5.43 3.06 -7.65
CA PRO A 90 -6.80 3.52 -7.84
C PRO A 90 -7.76 2.35 -8.12
N LEU A 91 -7.32 1.36 -8.90
CA LEU A 91 -8.12 0.17 -9.16
C LEU A 91 -8.33 -0.65 -7.88
N THR A 92 -7.28 -0.89 -7.10
CA THR A 92 -7.45 -1.61 -5.82
C THR A 92 -8.31 -0.82 -4.84
N GLN A 93 -8.15 0.50 -4.79
CA GLN A 93 -8.97 1.36 -3.95
C GLN A 93 -10.43 1.34 -4.37
N TRP A 94 -10.72 1.26 -5.66
CA TRP A 94 -12.07 1.14 -6.19
C TRP A 94 -12.70 -0.20 -5.77
N ILE A 95 -11.97 -1.30 -5.93
CA ILE A 95 -12.41 -2.62 -5.47
C ILE A 95 -12.67 -2.59 -3.96
N THR A 96 -11.77 -2.02 -3.16
CA THR A 96 -11.97 -1.87 -1.72
C THR A 96 -13.24 -1.09 -1.41
N SER A 97 -13.41 0.09 -2.01
CA SER A 97 -14.46 1.03 -1.61
C SER A 97 -15.85 0.65 -2.11
N TYR A 98 -15.96 -0.09 -3.22
CA TYR A 98 -17.25 -0.38 -3.85
C TYR A 98 -17.61 -1.87 -3.87
N VAL A 99 -16.63 -2.77 -3.73
CA VAL A 99 -16.87 -4.22 -3.76
C VAL A 99 -16.63 -4.84 -2.39
N ILE A 100 -15.49 -4.55 -1.77
CA ILE A 100 -15.17 -5.13 -0.45
C ILE A 100 -16.03 -4.46 0.60
N THR A 101 -15.97 -3.14 0.75
CA THR A 101 -16.55 -2.41 1.89
C THR A 101 -17.37 -1.17 1.47
N PRO A 102 -18.47 -1.36 0.72
CA PRO A 102 -19.33 -0.25 0.28
C PRO A 102 -19.89 0.60 1.43
N GLU A 103 -19.97 0.04 2.63
CA GLU A 103 -20.45 0.70 3.85
C GLU A 103 -19.40 1.56 4.56
N TYR A 104 -18.11 1.42 4.24
CA TYR A 104 -17.03 2.08 4.98
C TYR A 104 -17.17 3.61 4.98
N PHE A 105 -17.35 4.23 3.82
CA PHE A 105 -17.46 5.70 3.75
C PHE A 105 -18.66 6.24 4.52
N PRO A 106 -19.90 5.72 4.35
CA PRO A 106 -21.03 6.12 5.19
C PRO A 106 -20.76 5.97 6.69
N ASN A 107 -20.17 4.84 7.11
CA ASN A 107 -19.89 4.56 8.51
C ASN A 107 -18.86 5.53 9.09
N VAL A 108 -17.73 5.75 8.40
CA VAL A 108 -16.66 6.63 8.89
C VAL A 108 -17.11 8.09 8.90
N ILE A 109 -17.85 8.54 7.89
CA ILE A 109 -18.40 9.91 7.85
C ILE A 109 -19.30 10.15 9.05
N LYS A 110 -20.29 9.27 9.27
CA LYS A 110 -21.20 9.39 10.41
C LYS A 110 -20.44 9.41 11.73
N ARG A 111 -19.52 8.46 11.91
CA ARG A 111 -18.79 8.33 13.15
C ARG A 111 -17.84 9.50 13.41
N SER A 112 -17.17 10.01 12.39
CA SER A 112 -16.25 11.15 12.55
C SER A 112 -16.97 12.44 12.93
N VAL A 113 -18.21 12.63 12.47
CA VAL A 113 -19.05 13.77 12.93
C VAL A 113 -19.54 13.55 14.36
N GLU A 114 -19.98 12.34 14.72
CA GLU A 114 -20.40 12.00 16.09
C GLU A 114 -19.29 12.23 17.13
N LEU A 115 -18.04 11.96 16.76
CA LEU A 115 -16.87 12.17 17.60
C LEU A 115 -16.33 13.60 17.58
N GLY A 116 -16.90 14.49 16.74
CA GLY A 116 -16.48 15.88 16.61
C GLY A 116 -15.15 16.09 15.86
N TYR A 117 -14.68 15.09 15.09
CA TYR A 117 -13.50 15.26 14.21
C TYR A 117 -13.80 16.19 13.02
N TYR A 118 -15.07 16.25 12.60
CA TYR A 118 -15.57 17.18 11.59
C TYR A 118 -16.80 17.90 12.11
N SER A 119 -16.97 19.16 11.70
CA SER A 119 -18.06 20.00 12.19
C SER A 119 -19.42 19.57 11.64
N ASN A 120 -19.44 19.00 10.44
CA ASN A 120 -20.65 18.53 9.76
C ASN A 120 -20.34 17.41 8.75
N THR A 121 -21.41 16.84 8.19
CA THR A 121 -21.33 15.73 7.23
C THR A 121 -20.65 16.12 5.91
N GLU A 122 -20.82 17.36 5.45
CA GLU A 122 -20.27 17.85 4.18
C GLU A 122 -18.74 17.93 4.25
N GLU A 123 -18.21 18.44 5.36
CA GLU A 123 -16.77 18.52 5.64
C GLU A 123 -16.15 17.11 5.71
N ALA A 124 -16.84 16.15 6.34
CA ALA A 124 -16.40 14.76 6.39
C ALA A 124 -16.44 14.10 4.99
N GLN A 125 -17.48 14.32 4.19
CA GLN A 125 -17.61 13.81 2.81
C GLN A 125 -16.53 14.35 1.88
N ALA A 126 -16.12 15.62 2.08
CA ALA A 126 -15.03 16.22 1.34
C ALA A 126 -13.69 15.50 1.57
N ASN A 127 -13.55 14.74 2.67
CA ASN A 127 -12.37 13.97 3.02
C ASN A 127 -12.53 12.46 2.71
N PHE A 128 -13.64 11.86 3.16
CA PHE A 128 -13.95 10.43 3.04
C PHE A 128 -14.69 10.11 1.75
N ASN A 129 -13.94 10.05 0.66
CA ASN A 129 -14.47 9.68 -0.64
C ASN A 129 -13.42 8.94 -1.47
N TYR A 130 -13.88 8.22 -2.48
CA TYR A 130 -13.02 7.44 -3.37
C TYR A 130 -11.92 8.29 -4.03
N LYS A 131 -12.24 9.49 -4.52
CA LYS A 131 -11.27 10.35 -5.22
C LYS A 131 -10.08 10.66 -4.32
N ASN A 132 -10.34 11.10 -3.09
CA ASN A 132 -9.28 11.38 -2.13
C ASN A 132 -8.51 10.14 -1.75
N TYR A 133 -9.20 9.04 -1.45
CA TYR A 133 -8.56 7.79 -1.05
C TYR A 133 -7.68 7.22 -2.17
N ALA A 134 -8.11 7.30 -3.43
CA ALA A 134 -7.33 6.84 -4.58
C ALA A 134 -6.06 7.68 -4.79
N ILE A 135 -6.14 9.00 -4.58
CA ILE A 135 -4.98 9.89 -4.63
C ILE A 135 -4.03 9.59 -3.47
N GLN A 136 -4.57 9.51 -2.25
CA GLN A 136 -3.77 9.22 -1.05
C GLN A 136 -3.11 7.85 -1.13
N SER A 137 -3.80 6.82 -1.62
CA SER A 137 -3.23 5.48 -1.80
C SER A 137 -2.11 5.48 -2.83
N ALA A 138 -2.26 6.21 -3.95
CA ALA A 138 -1.24 6.29 -4.99
C ALA A 138 0.02 7.02 -4.50
N VAL A 139 -0.18 8.20 -3.90
CA VAL A 139 0.92 9.00 -3.35
C VAL A 139 1.60 8.28 -2.20
N GLY A 140 0.81 7.71 -1.28
CA GLY A 140 1.30 6.92 -0.15
C GLY A 140 2.12 5.72 -0.59
N ALA A 141 1.63 4.94 -1.56
CA ALA A 141 2.35 3.79 -2.12
C ALA A 141 3.70 4.21 -2.73
N LEU A 142 3.74 5.34 -3.45
CA LEU A 142 4.98 5.84 -4.03
C LEU A 142 5.98 6.28 -2.94
N ILE A 143 5.56 7.12 -2.00
CA ILE A 143 6.42 7.65 -0.94
C ILE A 143 6.92 6.51 -0.04
N MET A 144 6.02 5.70 0.50
CA MET A 144 6.38 4.61 1.41
C MET A 144 7.18 3.53 0.70
N GLY A 145 6.90 3.25 -0.57
CA GLY A 145 7.67 2.32 -1.38
C GLY A 145 9.12 2.77 -1.57
N VAL A 146 9.34 4.06 -1.86
CA VAL A 146 10.68 4.66 -1.98
C VAL A 146 11.43 4.60 -0.64
N VAL A 147 10.80 5.06 0.44
CA VAL A 147 11.41 5.05 1.79
C VAL A 147 11.77 3.63 2.22
N THR A 148 10.83 2.69 2.09
CA THR A 148 11.05 1.28 2.43
C THR A 148 12.19 0.69 1.61
N THR A 149 12.25 0.99 0.31
CA THR A 149 13.33 0.53 -0.57
C THR A 149 14.68 1.07 -0.11
N ALA A 150 14.77 2.37 0.21
CA ALA A 150 16.01 3.00 0.67
C ALA A 150 16.55 2.31 1.93
N ILE A 151 15.68 2.06 2.91
CA ILE A 151 16.03 1.35 4.15
C ILE A 151 16.41 -0.10 3.86
N ALA A 152 15.56 -0.84 3.14
CA ALA A 152 15.79 -2.25 2.83
C ALA A 152 17.11 -2.49 2.08
N MET A 153 17.49 -1.58 1.18
CA MET A 153 18.71 -1.70 0.39
C MET A 153 20.00 -1.57 1.19
N ILE A 154 19.98 -0.99 2.40
CA ILE A 154 21.11 -1.01 3.33
C ILE A 154 21.51 -2.46 3.65
N PHE A 155 20.51 -3.32 3.83
CA PHE A 155 20.66 -4.72 4.21
C PHE A 155 20.78 -5.66 3.00
N ILE A 156 20.05 -5.38 1.91
CA ILE A 156 19.99 -6.27 0.73
C ILE A 156 21.20 -6.12 -0.18
N ARG A 157 21.83 -4.93 -0.24
CA ARG A 157 22.97 -4.69 -1.14
C ARG A 157 24.09 -5.71 -0.91
N THR A 158 24.78 -6.04 -2.00
CA THR A 158 26.01 -6.83 -1.91
C THR A 158 27.08 -5.93 -1.31
N LYS A 159 27.59 -6.29 -0.14
CA LYS A 159 28.75 -5.59 0.45
C LYS A 159 29.96 -5.92 -0.42
N SER A 160 30.70 -4.90 -0.85
CA SER A 160 32.06 -5.15 -1.31
C SER A 160 32.80 -5.79 -0.15
N LYS A 161 33.55 -6.86 -0.42
CA LYS A 161 34.65 -7.24 0.47
C LYS A 161 35.69 -6.14 0.44
#